data_AF-A0A7W9HDW5-F1
#
_entry.id   AF-A0A7W9HDW5-F1
#
_cell.length_a   1.000
_cell.length_b   1.000
_cell.length_c   1.000
_cell.angle_alpha   90.00
_cell.angle_beta   90.00
_cell.angle_gamma   90.00
#
_symmetry.space_group_name_H-M   'P 1'
#
loop_
_entity.id
_entity.type
_entity.pdbx_description
1 polymer ?
#
loop_
_entity_poly.entity_id
_entity_poly.type
_entity_poly.pdbx_seq_one_letter_code
_entity_poly.pdbx_strand_id
1 'polypeptide(L)'
;MDWDFDDDDAVRGLLAYVSEVTRALGFSGECSCVQADGSCLGAYLALDGHLPGFADRDVALLWDEERGWSIAVESDSAEPPFVLARLRGPVWPEPAVVAQWVSELDLVPDDELLTAR
;
A
#
# COMPACT_ATOMS: atom_id res chain seq x y z
N MET A 1 -5.16 31.00 -13.39
CA MET A 1 -5.70 29.64 -13.50
C MET A 1 -4.46 28.76 -13.53
N ASP A 2 -4.04 28.34 -12.34
CA ASP A 2 -2.87 27.50 -12.03
C ASP A 2 -3.43 26.30 -11.26
N TRP A 3 -4.23 25.46 -11.91
CA TRP A 3 -5.06 24.44 -11.25
C TRP A 3 -4.73 23.01 -11.71
N ASP A 4 -3.49 22.77 -12.15
CA ASP A 4 -3.06 21.45 -12.66
C ASP A 4 -1.57 21.17 -12.37
N PHE A 5 -0.71 22.19 -12.38
CA PHE A 5 0.75 22.01 -12.20
C PHE A 5 1.15 21.55 -10.79
N ASP A 6 0.53 22.10 -9.74
CA ASP A 6 0.78 21.69 -8.36
C ASP A 6 0.33 20.24 -8.11
N ASP A 7 -0.79 19.83 -8.72
CA ASP A 7 -1.28 18.44 -8.65
C ASP A 7 -0.33 17.48 -9.36
N ASP A 8 0.17 17.86 -10.55
CA ASP A 8 1.15 17.09 -11.32
C ASP A 8 2.46 16.85 -10.56
N ASP A 9 2.97 17.88 -9.87
CA ASP A 9 4.20 17.78 -9.07
C ASP A 9 3.97 16.99 -7.78
N ALA A 10 2.79 17.12 -7.16
CA ALA A 10 2.43 16.33 -5.99
C ALA A 10 2.24 14.84 -6.35
N VAL A 11 1.63 14.54 -7.50
CA VAL A 11 1.54 13.17 -8.05
C VAL A 11 2.93 12.59 -8.32
N ARG A 12 3.84 13.36 -8.94
CA ARG A 12 5.23 12.92 -9.16
C ARG A 12 5.96 12.68 -7.84
N GLY A 13 5.74 13.52 -6.83
CA GLY A 13 6.29 13.36 -5.49
C GLY A 13 5.81 12.07 -4.82
N LEU A 14 4.50 11.80 -4.89
CA LEU A 14 3.93 10.57 -4.36
C LEU A 14 4.44 9.33 -5.11
N LEU A 15 4.52 9.37 -6.44
CA LEU A 15 5.10 8.29 -7.24
C LEU A 15 6.54 7.98 -6.84
N ALA A 16 7.38 9.01 -6.66
CA ALA A 16 8.76 8.84 -6.24
C ALA A 16 8.86 8.24 -4.82
N TYR A 17 8.01 8.71 -3.90
CA TYR A 17 7.95 8.18 -2.54
C TYR A 17 7.48 6.71 -2.50
N VAL A 18 6.41 6.38 -3.22
CA VAL A 18 5.89 5.00 -3.33
C VAL A 18 6.96 4.08 -3.93
N SER A 19 7.70 4.54 -4.94
CA SER A 19 8.82 3.77 -5.51
C SER A 19 9.90 3.45 -4.46
N GLU A 20 10.25 4.40 -3.60
CA GLU A 20 11.21 4.16 -2.51
C GLU A 20 10.66 3.21 -1.44
N VAL A 21 9.35 3.26 -1.15
CA VAL A 21 8.67 2.31 -0.26
C VAL A 21 8.68 0.90 -0.84
N THR A 22 8.32 0.73 -2.12
CA THR A 22 8.38 -0.56 -2.82
C THR A 22 9.80 -1.14 -2.78
N ARG A 23 10.82 -0.31 -3.00
CA ARG A 23 12.23 -0.71 -2.90
C ARG A 23 12.62 -1.13 -1.49
N ALA A 24 12.15 -0.41 -0.47
CA ALA A 24 12.42 -0.73 0.94
C ALA A 24 11.73 -2.04 1.38
N LEU A 25 10.57 -2.36 0.81
CA LEU A 25 9.86 -3.63 1.01
C LEU A 25 10.53 -4.82 0.33
N GLY A 26 11.51 -4.58 -0.56
CA GLY A 26 12.21 -5.63 -1.30
C GLY A 26 11.45 -6.15 -2.53
N PHE A 27 10.36 -5.51 -2.92
CA PHE A 27 9.65 -5.83 -4.15
C PHE A 27 10.44 -5.35 -5.37
N SER A 28 10.55 -6.20 -6.39
CA SER A 28 11.22 -5.89 -7.66
C SER A 28 10.24 -5.71 -8.84
N GLY A 29 8.93 -5.55 -8.59
CA GLY A 29 7.88 -5.58 -9.61
C GLY A 29 6.74 -4.55 -9.45
N GLU A 30 5.95 -4.40 -10.51
CA GLU A 30 4.96 -3.34 -10.77
C GLU A 30 3.58 -3.62 -10.14
N CYS A 31 3.47 -3.66 -8.81
CA CYS A 31 2.19 -3.88 -8.12
C CYS A 31 1.71 -2.66 -7.31
N SER A 32 2.10 -1.46 -7.73
CA SER A 32 1.67 -0.19 -7.15
C SER A 32 0.82 0.62 -8.13
N CYS A 33 -0.28 1.19 -7.66
CA CYS A 33 -1.06 2.20 -8.36
C CYS A 33 -1.08 3.50 -7.53
N VAL A 34 -0.83 4.64 -8.17
CA VAL A 34 -1.04 5.96 -7.56
C VAL A 34 -2.24 6.58 -8.25
N GLN A 35 -3.20 7.06 -7.45
CA GLN A 35 -4.41 7.68 -7.95
C GLN A 35 -4.53 9.10 -7.37
N ALA A 36 -4.92 10.04 -8.22
CA ALA A 36 -5.43 11.33 -7.80
C ALA A 36 -6.95 11.34 -8.05
N ASP A 37 -7.75 11.58 -7.01
CA ASP A 37 -9.20 11.78 -7.12
C ASP A 37 -9.56 13.19 -6.65
N GLY A 38 -9.83 14.08 -7.60
CA GLY A 38 -10.04 15.50 -7.30
C GLY A 38 -8.79 16.13 -6.70
N SER A 39 -8.90 16.67 -5.49
CA SER A 39 -7.78 17.27 -4.74
C SER A 39 -7.10 16.33 -3.76
N CYS A 40 -7.51 15.05 -3.72
CA CYS A 40 -6.97 14.07 -2.80
C CYS A 40 -6.03 13.08 -3.50
N LEU A 41 -4.82 12.95 -2.97
CA LEU A 41 -3.86 11.96 -3.42
C LEU A 41 -3.97 10.66 -2.63
N GLY A 42 -3.85 9.55 -3.34
CA GLY A 42 -3.83 8.21 -2.77
C GLY A 42 -2.86 7.28 -3.47
N ALA A 43 -2.38 6.27 -2.74
CA ALA A 43 -1.61 5.18 -3.32
C ALA A 43 -2.15 3.84 -2.83
N TYR A 44 -2.03 2.85 -3.71
CA TYR A 44 -2.38 1.47 -3.50
C TYR A 44 -1.15 0.63 -3.84
N LEU A 45 -0.75 -0.28 -2.97
CA LEU A 45 0.32 -1.24 -3.22
C LEU A 45 -0.17 -2.63 -2.78
N ALA A 46 -0.29 -3.57 -3.72
CA ALA A 46 -0.54 -4.96 -3.35
C ALA A 46 0.72 -5.56 -2.71
N LEU A 47 0.54 -6.30 -1.62
CA LEU A 47 1.59 -7.08 -0.97
C LEU A 47 1.48 -8.53 -1.42
N ASP A 48 2.62 -9.18 -1.64
CA ASP A 48 2.66 -10.63 -1.85
C ASP A 48 2.33 -11.36 -0.53
N GLY A 49 1.55 -12.43 -0.62
CA GLY A 49 1.12 -13.24 0.52
C GLY A 49 -0.17 -12.77 1.20
N HIS A 50 -0.50 -13.49 2.29
CA HIS A 50 -1.73 -13.31 3.03
C HIS A 50 -1.47 -13.09 4.52
N LEU A 51 -2.40 -12.40 5.18
CA LEU A 51 -2.38 -12.30 6.63
C LEU A 51 -2.84 -13.60 7.29
N PRO A 52 -2.25 -14.00 8.43
CA PRO A 52 -2.76 -15.08 9.25
C PRO A 52 -4.25 -14.84 9.62
N GLY A 53 -5.14 -15.71 9.15
CA GLY A 53 -6.60 -15.59 9.34
C GLY A 53 -7.37 -15.01 8.14
N PHE A 54 -6.68 -14.56 7.09
CA PHE A 54 -7.25 -14.06 5.84
C PHE A 54 -6.59 -14.74 4.62
N ALA A 55 -6.44 -16.07 4.66
CA ALA A 55 -5.70 -16.84 3.65
C ALA A 55 -6.27 -16.78 2.22
N ASP A 56 -7.54 -16.38 2.07
CA ASP A 56 -8.22 -16.27 0.76
C ASP A 56 -8.39 -14.80 0.32
N ARG A 57 -7.60 -13.88 0.89
CA ARG A 57 -7.70 -12.44 0.63
C ARG A 57 -6.33 -11.84 0.37
N ASP A 58 -6.26 -11.05 -0.69
CA ASP A 58 -5.08 -10.26 -1.00
C ASP A 58 -4.93 -9.13 0.02
N VAL A 59 -3.69 -8.77 0.31
CA VAL A 59 -3.36 -7.71 1.27
C VAL A 59 -2.83 -6.51 0.49
N ALA A 60 -3.28 -5.33 0.86
CA ALA A 60 -2.85 -4.09 0.24
C ALA A 60 -2.40 -3.07 1.29
N LEU A 61 -1.39 -2.28 0.95
CA LEU A 61 -1.13 -1.01 1.58
C LEU A 61 -1.89 0.10 0.86
N LEU A 62 -2.61 0.89 1.64
CA LEU A 62 -3.27 2.09 1.19
C LEU A 62 -2.61 3.30 1.83
N TRP A 63 -2.31 4.31 1.05
CA TRP A 63 -1.86 5.61 1.52
C TRP A 63 -2.88 6.67 1.12
N ASP A 64 -3.19 7.56 2.05
CA ASP A 64 -4.00 8.75 1.80
C ASP A 64 -3.33 9.97 2.45
N GLU A 65 -3.43 11.13 1.82
CA GLU A 65 -2.76 12.36 2.26
C GLU A 65 -3.17 12.86 3.65
N GLU A 66 -4.36 12.48 4.13
CA GLU A 66 -4.89 12.95 5.41
C GLU A 66 -4.37 12.11 6.57
N ARG A 67 -4.16 10.81 6.35
CA ARG A 67 -4.00 9.83 7.42
C ARG A 67 -2.83 8.87 7.20
N GLY A 68 -2.12 8.94 6.07
CA GLY A 68 -0.93 8.14 5.77
C GLY A 68 -1.23 6.66 5.49
N TRP A 69 -0.27 5.79 5.82
CA TRP A 69 -0.32 4.36 5.49
C TRP A 69 -1.29 3.56 6.35
N SER A 70 -2.03 2.67 5.70
CA SER A 70 -2.88 1.65 6.31
C SER A 70 -2.74 0.32 5.58
N ILE A 71 -3.01 -0.77 6.29
CA ILE A 71 -3.10 -2.12 5.74
C ILE A 71 -4.58 -2.44 5.59
N ALA A 72 -4.94 -2.95 4.43
CA ALA A 72 -6.26 -3.46 4.14
C ALA A 72 -6.18 -4.87 3.57
N VAL A 73 -7.28 -5.60 3.72
CA VAL A 73 -7.54 -6.81 2.93
C VAL A 73 -8.53 -6.47 1.84
N GLU A 74 -8.29 -6.97 0.63
CA GLU A 74 -9.24 -6.84 -0.46
C GLU A 74 -10.55 -7.52 -0.09
N SER A 75 -11.66 -6.92 -0.49
CA SER A 75 -13.00 -7.52 -0.35
C SER A 75 -13.42 -8.18 -1.65
N ASP A 76 -14.55 -8.88 -1.67
CA ASP A 76 -15.14 -9.32 -2.93
C ASP A 76 -15.36 -8.09 -3.85
N SER A 77 -15.19 -8.27 -5.16
CA SER A 77 -14.81 -7.26 -6.16
C SER A 77 -15.70 -6.00 -6.33
N ALA A 78 -16.71 -5.80 -5.49
CA ALA A 78 -17.60 -4.63 -5.50
C ALA A 78 -17.47 -3.74 -4.26
N GLU A 79 -16.75 -4.16 -3.22
CA GLU A 79 -16.63 -3.43 -1.97
C GLU A 79 -15.22 -2.83 -1.81
N PRO A 80 -15.08 -1.66 -1.17
CA PRO A 80 -13.76 -1.10 -0.89
C PRO A 80 -12.95 -2.02 0.03
N PRO A 81 -11.61 -1.97 -0.02
CA PRO A 81 -10.76 -2.78 0.84
C PRO A 81 -11.03 -2.50 2.33
N PHE A 82 -11.00 -3.55 3.15
CA PHE A 82 -11.27 -3.42 4.58
C PHE A 82 -9.98 -3.09 5.34
N VAL A 83 -9.88 -1.87 5.87
CA VAL A 83 -8.71 -1.41 6.64
C VAL A 83 -8.64 -2.14 7.99
N LEU A 84 -7.54 -2.87 8.21
CA LEU A 84 -7.25 -3.60 9.44
C LEU A 84 -6.45 -2.78 10.44
N ALA A 85 -5.47 -2.03 9.95
CA ALA A 85 -4.55 -1.27 10.79
C ALA A 85 -4.03 -0.03 10.08
N ARG A 86 -3.58 0.95 10.86
CA ARG A 86 -2.98 2.19 10.36
C ARG A 86 -1.65 2.43 11.05
N LEU A 87 -0.64 2.79 10.26
CA LEU A 87 0.66 3.18 10.77
C LEU A 87 0.51 4.51 11.52
N ARG A 88 0.91 4.52 12.78
CA ARG A 88 0.88 5.75 13.59
C ARG A 88 2.11 6.59 13.28
N GLY A 89 1.91 7.91 13.25
CA GLY A 89 3.00 8.87 13.08
C GLY A 89 2.73 9.81 11.91
N PRO A 90 3.78 10.29 11.21
CA PRO A 90 3.61 11.21 10.09
C PRO A 90 2.87 10.55 8.93
N VAL A 91 2.19 11.36 8.13
CA VAL A 91 1.57 10.94 6.86
C VAL A 91 2.64 10.41 5.88
N TRP A 92 3.82 11.03 5.88
CA TRP A 92 4.99 10.67 5.07
C TRP A 92 6.12 10.13 5.96
N PRO A 93 6.01 8.89 6.45
CA PRO A 93 7.10 8.27 7.21
C PRO A 93 8.31 7.99 6.30
N GLU A 94 9.46 7.69 6.91
CA GLU A 94 10.59 7.17 6.13
C GLU A 94 10.22 5.79 5.52
N PRO A 95 10.61 5.49 4.26
CA PRO A 95 10.27 4.21 3.62
C PRO A 95 10.64 2.97 4.42
N ALA A 96 11.77 3.02 5.14
CA ALA A 96 12.22 1.93 6.02
C ALA A 96 11.27 1.67 7.20
N VAL A 97 10.57 2.70 7.70
CA VAL A 97 9.57 2.56 8.77
C VAL A 97 8.35 1.81 8.26
N VAL A 98 7.91 2.11 7.03
CA VAL A 98 6.81 1.37 6.38
C VAL A 98 7.20 -0.09 6.18
N ALA A 99 8.41 -0.35 5.67
CA ALA A 99 8.90 -1.69 5.43
C ALA A 99 9.03 -2.51 6.73
N GLN A 100 9.58 -1.92 7.79
CA GLN A 100 9.65 -2.56 9.10
C GLN A 100 8.24 -2.91 9.61
N TRP A 101 7.30 -1.97 9.53
CA TRP A 101 5.94 -2.20 9.99
C TRP A 101 5.23 -3.34 9.23
N VAL A 102 5.44 -3.45 7.91
CA VAL A 102 4.92 -4.57 7.11
C VAL A 102 5.56 -5.89 7.51
N SER A 103 6.87 -5.91 7.80
CA SER A 103 7.56 -7.13 8.22
C SER A 103 7.03 -7.70 9.55
N GLU A 104 6.42 -6.86 10.39
CA GLU A 104 5.81 -7.27 11.67
C GLU A 104 4.46 -8.00 11.49
N LEU A 105 3.91 -8.03 10.27
CA LEU A 105 2.62 -8.66 9.96
C LEU A 105 2.69 -10.18 9.78
N ASP A 106 3.89 -10.75 9.61
CA ASP A 106 4.10 -12.18 9.40
C ASP A 106 3.28 -12.73 8.22
N LEU A 107 3.37 -12.05 7.06
CA LEU A 107 2.67 -12.46 5.84
C LEU A 107 3.10 -13.88 5.41
N VAL A 108 2.11 -14.72 5.16
CA VAL A 108 2.31 -16.08 4.65
C VAL A 108 2.41 -15.99 3.12
N PRO A 109 3.53 -16.40 2.50
CA PRO A 109 3.71 -16.29 1.06
C PRO A 109 2.73 -17.21 0.30
N ASP A 110 2.23 -16.74 -0.85
CA ASP A 110 1.28 -17.48 -1.71
C ASP A 110 1.76 -18.90 -2.08
N ASP A 111 3.07 -19.09 -2.27
CA ASP A 111 3.66 -20.36 -2.71
C ASP A 111 3.56 -21.47 -1.65
N GLU A 112 3.44 -21.12 -0.36
CA GLU A 112 3.27 -22.10 0.73
C GLU A 112 1.87 -22.74 0.76
N LEU A 113 0.88 -22.14 0.09
CA LEU A 113 -0.46 -22.73 -0.05
C LEU A 113 -0.51 -23.89 -1.06
N LEU A 114 0.49 -24.01 -1.94
CA LEU A 114 0.56 -25.06 -2.97
C LEU A 114 1.20 -26.37 -2.50
N THR A 115 1.84 -26.41 -1.33
CA THR A 115 2.48 -27.64 -0.80
C THR A 115 1.59 -28.49 0.11
N ALA A 116 0.37 -28.05 0.41
CA ALA A 116 -0.64 -28.85 1.12
C ALA A 116 -1.66 -29.44 0.15
N ARG A 117 -1.26 -30.43 -0.68
CA ARG A 117 -2.23 -31.26 -1.42
C ARG A 117 -1.79 -32.70 -1.60
#